data_AF-A0A1I1WUW6-F1
#
_entry.id   AF-A0A1I1WUW6-F1
#
_cell.length_a   1.000
_cell.length_b   1.000
_cell.length_c   1.000
_cell.angle_alpha   90.00
_cell.angle_beta   90.00
_cell.angle_gamma   90.00
#
_symmetry.space_group_name_H-M   'P 1'
#
loop_
_entity.id
_entity.type
_entity.pdbx_description
1 polymer ?
#
loop_
_entity_poly.entity_id
_entity_poly.type
_entity_poly.pdbx_seq_one_letter_code
_entity_poly.pdbx_strand_id
1 'polypeptide(L)'
;MDTYSIGSEPRSIKLTADITTIGMAATRAFSIDGPPDFKPTGVAASVNATGDIKLAEIGMPMVLTGKVLFIVTTIRLTGADIQTRKKAFENIEALYMLDSGFEGHKEFMEPDIIIDLNNNFTDIELNKSIKLLP
;
A
#
# COMPACT_ATOMS: atom_id res chain seq x y z
N MET A 1 -1.15 -13.05 3.26
CA MET A 1 -1.82 -11.84 3.75
C MET A 1 -1.33 -11.57 5.15
N ASP A 2 -0.75 -10.40 5.35
CA ASP A 2 -0.17 -10.02 6.63
C ASP A 2 -1.22 -9.54 7.63
N THR A 3 -0.80 -9.38 8.89
CA THR A 3 -1.66 -8.90 9.98
C THR A 3 -0.99 -7.81 10.80
N TYR A 4 -1.80 -6.92 11.37
CA TYR A 4 -1.37 -5.89 12.30
C TYR A 4 -2.43 -5.69 13.39
N SER A 5 -2.02 -5.82 14.66
CA SER A 5 -2.91 -5.61 15.81
C SER A 5 -3.00 -4.13 16.16
N ILE A 6 -4.21 -3.58 16.03
CA ILE A 6 -4.49 -2.15 16.21
C ILE A 6 -4.87 -1.79 17.65
N GLY A 7 -5.28 -2.76 18.48
CA GLY A 7 -5.67 -2.51 19.86
C GLY A 7 -7.05 -1.88 20.00
N SER A 8 -7.35 -1.42 21.21
CA SER A 8 -8.59 -0.70 21.55
C SER A 8 -8.36 0.73 22.02
N GLU A 9 -7.11 1.20 22.06
CA GLU A 9 -6.79 2.55 22.50
C GLU A 9 -7.33 3.60 21.54
N PRO A 10 -7.77 4.78 22.03
CA PRO A 10 -8.33 5.84 21.19
C PRO A 10 -7.24 6.67 20.48
N ARG A 11 -6.30 6.00 19.81
CA ARG A 11 -5.23 6.61 19.01
C ARG A 11 -5.40 6.21 17.56
N SER A 12 -5.35 7.17 16.64
CA SER A 12 -5.44 6.87 15.21
C SER A 12 -4.27 6.00 14.78
N ILE A 13 -4.59 4.97 14.00
CA ILE A 13 -3.60 4.18 13.28
C ILE A 13 -3.04 5.04 12.14
N LYS A 14 -1.74 4.89 11.90
CA LYS A 14 -1.05 5.65 10.85
C LYS A 14 -0.44 4.71 9.83
N LEU A 15 -0.48 5.12 8.58
CA LEU A 15 0.11 4.44 7.44
C LEU A 15 1.19 5.31 6.82
N THR A 16 2.32 4.69 6.51
CA THR A 16 3.28 5.20 5.52
C THR A 16 3.40 4.16 4.42
N ALA A 17 3.47 4.60 3.16
CA ALA A 17 3.89 3.78 2.04
C ALA A 17 5.01 4.53 1.31
N ASP A 18 6.15 3.88 1.15
CA ASP A 18 7.33 4.41 0.46
C ASP A 18 7.58 3.52 -0.76
N ILE A 19 7.60 4.14 -1.95
CA ILE A 19 7.70 3.43 -3.22
C ILE A 19 8.93 3.93 -3.97
N THR A 20 9.95 3.08 -4.05
CA THR A 20 11.15 3.36 -4.82
C THR A 20 10.99 2.87 -6.25
N THR A 21 11.03 3.77 -7.22
CA THR A 21 10.94 3.42 -8.63
C THR A 21 11.55 4.49 -9.56
N ILE A 22 11.84 4.11 -10.81
CA ILE A 22 12.29 5.01 -11.88
C ILE A 22 11.10 5.25 -12.82
N GLY A 23 10.15 6.07 -12.34
CA GLY A 23 8.89 6.32 -13.01
C GLY A 23 8.01 7.31 -12.26
N MET A 24 6.75 7.41 -12.69
CA MET A 24 5.71 8.08 -11.92
C MET A 24 4.91 7.03 -11.18
N ALA A 25 4.60 7.27 -9.90
CA ALA A 25 3.84 6.33 -9.10
C ALA A 25 2.64 7.02 -8.44
N ALA A 26 1.55 6.29 -8.26
CA ALA A 26 0.39 6.77 -7.52
C ALA A 26 -0.12 5.65 -6.63
N THR A 27 -0.20 5.91 -5.34
CA THR A 27 -0.65 4.95 -4.33
C THR A 27 -1.96 5.41 -3.70
N ARG A 28 -2.85 4.47 -3.44
CA ARG A 28 -4.07 4.66 -2.64
C ARG A 28 -4.22 3.54 -1.63
N ALA A 29 -4.70 3.90 -0.45
CA ALA A 29 -5.05 2.96 0.59
C ALA A 29 -6.56 3.02 0.87
N PHE A 30 -7.14 1.84 1.07
CA PHE A 30 -8.55 1.64 1.38
C PHE A 30 -8.68 0.76 2.61
N SER A 31 -9.63 1.07 3.49
CA SER A 31 -10.15 0.07 4.41
C SER A 31 -11.34 -0.63 3.75
N ILE A 32 -11.31 -1.96 3.75
CA ILE A 32 -12.32 -2.80 3.10
C ILE A 32 -12.96 -3.67 4.16
N ASP A 33 -14.29 -3.67 4.21
CA ASP A 33 -15.03 -4.64 5.00
C ASP A 33 -14.76 -6.05 4.48
N GLY A 34 -14.52 -7.01 5.38
CA GLY A 34 -14.28 -8.39 4.98
C GLY A 34 -15.43 -8.95 4.14
N PRO A 35 -15.21 -10.02 3.36
CA PRO A 35 -16.28 -10.67 2.60
C PRO A 35 -17.51 -10.95 3.49
N PRO A 36 -18.74 -10.73 3.01
CA PRO A 36 -19.13 -10.50 1.60
C PRO A 36 -19.17 -9.02 1.16
N ASP A 37 -19.04 -8.06 2.08
CA ASP A 37 -19.26 -6.64 1.78
C ASP A 37 -17.97 -5.98 1.27
N PHE A 38 -17.68 -6.10 -0.03
CA PHE A 38 -16.52 -5.41 -0.63
C PHE A 38 -16.80 -3.92 -0.84
N LYS A 39 -16.88 -3.15 0.26
CA LYS A 39 -17.11 -1.69 0.25
C LYS A 39 -15.82 -0.96 0.62
N PRO A 40 -15.03 -0.51 -0.36
CA PRO A 40 -13.79 0.21 -0.07
C PRO A 40 -14.09 1.61 0.43
N THR A 41 -13.47 1.98 1.55
CA THR A 41 -13.43 3.36 2.06
C THR A 41 -12.01 3.88 1.88
N GLY A 42 -11.82 4.92 1.08
CA GLY A 42 -10.49 5.54 0.90
C GLY A 42 -10.00 6.15 2.20
N VAL A 43 -8.80 5.79 2.63
CA VAL A 43 -8.21 6.25 3.91
C VAL A 43 -6.92 7.04 3.73
N ALA A 44 -6.17 6.82 2.64
CA ALA A 44 -5.00 7.62 2.32
C ALA A 44 -4.68 7.56 0.81
N ALA A 45 -3.92 8.54 0.32
CA ALA A 45 -3.46 8.59 -1.06
C ALA A 45 -2.13 9.35 -1.16
N SER A 46 -1.29 8.97 -2.13
CA SER A 46 -0.07 9.69 -2.47
C SER A 46 -0.39 11.05 -3.08
N VAL A 47 0.50 12.03 -2.91
CA VAL A 47 0.34 13.40 -3.42
C VAL A 47 1.41 13.66 -4.49
N ASN A 48 1.06 14.38 -5.56
CA ASN A 48 1.99 14.78 -6.64
C ASN A 48 2.71 13.64 -7.36
N ALA A 49 2.06 12.47 -7.50
CA ALA A 49 2.58 11.32 -8.24
C ALA A 49 3.96 10.80 -7.76
N THR A 50 4.26 10.93 -6.46
CA THR A 50 5.46 10.37 -5.85
C THR A 50 5.39 8.86 -5.65
N GLY A 51 4.18 8.28 -5.62
CA GLY A 51 3.94 6.93 -5.10
C GLY A 51 3.84 6.91 -3.58
N ASP A 52 4.52 7.82 -2.88
CA ASP A 52 4.53 7.77 -1.41
C ASP A 52 3.22 8.26 -0.79
N ILE A 53 2.73 7.48 0.18
CA ILE A 53 1.83 7.98 1.21
C ILE A 53 2.73 8.37 2.38
N LYS A 54 2.97 9.67 2.55
CA LYS A 54 3.57 10.19 3.79
C LYS A 54 2.67 9.85 4.97
N LEU A 55 3.27 9.71 6.16
CA LEU A 55 2.59 9.38 7.42
C LEU A 55 1.17 9.97 7.49
N ALA A 56 0.18 9.12 7.27
CA ALA A 56 -1.23 9.49 7.14
C ALA A 56 -2.05 8.77 8.22
N GLU A 57 -2.95 9.49 8.87
CA GLU A 57 -3.93 8.90 9.79
C GLU A 57 -5.02 8.19 8.98
N ILE A 58 -5.16 6.87 9.18
CA ILE A 58 -6.11 6.04 8.41
C ILE A 58 -7.39 5.69 9.18
N GLY A 59 -7.46 6.03 10.46
CA GLY A 59 -8.66 5.88 11.29
C GLY A 59 -8.39 5.36 12.71
N MET A 60 -9.43 5.43 13.53
CA MET A 60 -9.42 4.90 14.90
C MET A 60 -9.57 3.38 14.92
N PRO A 61 -8.99 2.67 15.91
CA PRO A 61 -9.07 1.21 15.96
C PRO A 61 -10.50 0.67 15.92
N MET A 62 -11.43 1.27 16.66
CA MET A 62 -12.85 0.86 16.67
C MET A 62 -13.53 0.84 15.29
N VAL A 63 -13.05 1.64 14.34
CA VAL A 63 -13.58 1.70 12.97
C VAL A 63 -12.87 0.69 12.06
N LEU A 64 -11.62 0.36 12.37
CA LEU A 64 -10.73 -0.44 11.55
C LEU A 64 -10.70 -1.92 11.95
N THR A 65 -11.08 -2.26 13.18
CA THR A 65 -11.05 -3.64 13.69
C THR A 65 -11.81 -4.58 12.75
N GLY A 66 -11.14 -5.66 12.33
CA GLY A 66 -11.70 -6.68 11.45
C GLY A 66 -11.71 -6.33 9.96
N LYS A 67 -11.37 -5.09 9.59
CA LYS A 67 -11.22 -4.68 8.18
C LYS A 67 -9.87 -5.13 7.61
N VAL A 68 -9.77 -5.10 6.29
CA VAL A 68 -8.50 -5.24 5.56
C VAL A 68 -8.07 -3.86 5.09
N LEU A 69 -6.83 -3.48 5.42
CA LEU A 69 -6.16 -2.36 4.78
C LEU A 69 -5.61 -2.86 3.44
N PHE A 70 -6.14 -2.32 2.35
CA PHE A 70 -5.73 -2.63 0.99
C PHE A 70 -5.05 -1.42 0.37
N ILE A 71 -3.79 -1.60 -0.03
CA ILE A 71 -2.93 -0.56 -0.59
C ILE A 71 -2.63 -0.97 -2.02
N VAL A 72 -2.90 -0.07 -2.96
CA VAL A 72 -2.62 -0.28 -4.39
C VAL A 72 -1.74 0.85 -4.89
N THR A 73 -0.69 0.48 -5.63
CA THR A 73 0.21 1.41 -6.30
C THR A 73 0.21 1.13 -7.79
N THR A 74 -0.07 2.15 -8.60
CA THR A 74 0.16 2.09 -10.05
C THR A 74 1.44 2.83 -10.36
N ILE A 75 2.35 2.20 -11.11
CA ILE A 75 3.63 2.77 -11.51
C ILE A 75 3.69 2.80 -13.04
N ARG A 76 3.99 3.97 -13.59
CA ARG A 76 4.39 4.11 -14.98
C ARG A 76 5.90 4.23 -15.07
N LEU A 77 6.56 3.14 -15.47
CA LEU A 77 8.00 3.10 -15.62
C LEU A 77 8.46 3.88 -16.85
N THR A 78 9.64 4.48 -16.73
CA THR A 78 10.30 5.19 -17.83
C THR A 78 11.43 4.33 -18.42
N GLY A 79 11.74 4.53 -19.70
CA GLY A 79 12.81 3.80 -20.39
C GLY A 79 12.55 3.70 -21.89
N ALA A 80 13.61 3.88 -22.69
CA ALA A 80 13.52 3.94 -24.15
C ALA A 80 13.07 2.62 -24.78
N ASP A 81 13.42 1.49 -24.16
CA ASP A 81 13.16 0.14 -24.66
C ASP A 81 12.68 -0.81 -23.56
N ILE A 82 12.20 -1.99 -23.95
CA ILE A 82 11.64 -2.99 -23.04
C ILE A 82 12.68 -3.57 -22.06
N GLN A 83 13.95 -3.70 -22.46
CA GLN A 83 14.99 -4.24 -21.57
C GLN A 83 15.33 -3.24 -20.47
N THR A 84 15.38 -1.94 -20.80
CA THR A 84 15.55 -0.88 -19.80
C THR A 84 14.38 -0.88 -18.80
N ARG A 85 13.13 -0.96 -19.26
CA ARG A 85 11.97 -0.99 -18.36
C ARG A 85 11.90 -2.26 -17.53
N LYS A 86 12.27 -3.41 -18.09
CA LYS A 86 12.37 -4.68 -17.35
C LYS A 86 13.35 -4.56 -16.17
N LYS A 87 14.53 -3.96 -16.39
CA LYS A 87 15.48 -3.69 -15.30
C LYS A 87 14.89 -2.74 -14.26
N ALA A 88 14.20 -1.69 -14.68
CA ALA A 88 13.54 -0.77 -13.76
C ALA A 88 12.46 -1.50 -12.92
N PHE A 89 11.70 -2.40 -13.53
CA PHE A 89 10.72 -3.25 -12.85
C PHE A 89 11.35 -4.15 -11.80
N GLU A 90 12.48 -4.80 -12.12
CA GLU A 90 13.22 -5.67 -11.19
C GLU A 90 13.81 -4.91 -9.98
N ASN A 91 13.89 -3.57 -10.05
CA ASN A 91 14.39 -2.70 -8.97
C ASN A 91 13.26 -1.90 -8.28
N ILE A 92 11.99 -2.25 -8.50
CA ILE A 92 10.90 -1.64 -7.73
C ILE A 92 10.99 -2.16 -6.29
N GLU A 93 11.01 -1.24 -5.34
CA GLU A 93 10.93 -1.56 -3.91
C GLU A 93 9.70 -0.87 -3.31
N ALA A 94 9.09 -1.52 -2.31
CA ALA A 94 7.96 -0.96 -1.58
C ALA A 94 8.10 -1.24 -0.10
N LEU A 95 7.87 -0.23 0.73
CA LEU A 95 7.83 -0.35 2.18
C LEU A 95 6.50 0.20 2.68
N TYR A 96 5.73 -0.64 3.36
CA TYR A 96 4.50 -0.25 4.02
C TYR A 96 4.72 -0.29 5.52
N MET A 97 4.37 0.78 6.23
CA MET A 97 4.55 0.88 7.67
C MET A 97 3.24 1.22 8.35
N LEU A 98 2.93 0.48 9.41
CA LEU A 98 1.83 0.80 10.32
C LEU A 98 2.38 1.20 11.67
N ASP A 99 1.82 2.27 12.21
CA ASP A 99 2.19 2.84 13.50
C ASP A 99 0.96 3.05 14.37
N SER A 100 1.23 3.23 15.66
CA SER A 100 0.25 3.69 16.67
C SER A 100 -0.85 2.70 17.03
N GLY A 101 -0.80 1.46 16.52
CA GLY A 101 -1.57 0.32 17.02
C GLY A 101 -0.89 -0.36 18.21
N PHE A 102 -1.48 -1.47 18.67
CA PHE A 102 -0.96 -2.26 19.80
C PHE A 102 0.41 -2.86 19.51
N GLU A 103 0.66 -3.28 18.27
CA GLU A 103 1.99 -3.76 17.84
C GLU A 103 3.04 -2.64 17.73
N GLY A 104 2.66 -1.37 17.90
CA GLY A 104 3.57 -0.24 17.74
C GLY A 104 3.97 -0.06 16.28
N HIS A 105 5.25 0.14 16.01
CA HIS A 105 5.77 0.28 14.65
C HIS A 105 5.94 -1.10 14.00
N LYS A 106 5.42 -1.28 12.78
CA LYS A 106 5.63 -2.51 12.00
C LYS A 106 5.79 -2.22 10.52
N GLU A 107 6.78 -2.89 9.92
CA GLU A 107 7.14 -2.78 8.51
C GLU A 107 6.68 -4.01 7.72
N PHE A 108 6.30 -3.80 6.46
CA PHE A 108 5.99 -4.82 5.48
C PHE A 108 6.70 -4.47 4.17
N MET A 109 7.69 -5.27 3.77
CA MET A 109 8.61 -4.94 2.66
C MET A 109 8.24 -5.57 1.31
N GLU A 110 7.27 -6.48 1.28
CA GLU A 110 6.90 -7.20 0.06
C GLU A 110 5.43 -6.94 -0.30
N PRO A 111 5.12 -6.43 -1.50
CA PRO A 111 3.77 -6.47 -2.05
C PRO A 111 3.27 -7.91 -2.13
N ASP A 112 1.97 -8.12 -1.93
CA ASP A 112 1.36 -9.44 -2.13
C ASP A 112 1.28 -9.79 -3.63
N ILE A 113 1.16 -8.76 -4.48
CA ILE A 113 1.03 -8.88 -5.93
C ILE A 113 1.88 -7.79 -6.59
N ILE A 114 2.58 -8.18 -7.67
CA ILE A 114 3.25 -7.29 -8.61
C ILE A 114 2.94 -7.76 -10.04
N ILE A 115 2.33 -6.91 -10.87
CA ILE A 115 1.86 -7.26 -12.21
C ILE A 115 2.34 -6.25 -13.24
N ASP A 116 2.92 -6.72 -14.34
CA ASP A 116 3.06 -5.96 -15.59
C ASP A 116 1.78 -6.07 -16.41
N LEU A 117 1.00 -4.98 -16.46
CA LEU A 117 -0.35 -4.99 -17.04
C LEU A 117 -0.34 -5.16 -18.56
N ASN A 118 0.76 -4.81 -19.22
CA ASN A 118 0.86 -4.71 -20.68
C ASN A 118 1.89 -5.67 -21.29
N ASN A 119 2.53 -6.53 -20.47
CA ASN A 119 3.65 -7.40 -20.88
C ASN A 119 4.80 -6.63 -21.56
N ASN A 120 5.00 -5.36 -21.18
CA ASN A 120 6.03 -4.49 -21.74
C ASN A 120 6.74 -3.62 -20.68
N PHE A 121 6.45 -3.89 -19.40
CA PHE A 121 6.94 -3.21 -18.21
C PHE A 121 6.68 -1.70 -18.21
N THR A 122 5.66 -1.20 -18.91
CA THR A 122 5.33 0.22 -18.91
C THR A 122 4.42 0.59 -17.75
N ASP A 123 3.37 -0.19 -17.52
CA ASP A 123 2.40 0.07 -16.45
C ASP A 123 2.40 -1.14 -15.49
N ILE A 124 2.77 -0.87 -14.24
CA ILE A 124 2.91 -1.87 -13.18
C ILE A 124 1.87 -1.61 -12.10
N GLU A 125 1.28 -2.67 -11.56
CA GLU A 125 0.43 -2.63 -10.37
C GLU A 125 1.10 -3.38 -9.22
N LEU A 126 1.17 -2.74 -8.06
CA LEU A 126 1.53 -3.37 -6.78
C LEU A 126 0.31 -3.38 -5.88
N ASN A 127 0.05 -4.49 -5.17
CA ASN A 127 -0.98 -4.55 -4.14
C ASN A 127 -0.42 -5.07 -2.82
N LYS A 128 -0.90 -4.51 -1.71
CA LYS A 128 -0.64 -5.01 -0.36
C LYS A 128 -1.93 -5.06 0.46
N SER A 129 -2.15 -6.18 1.13
CA SER A 129 -3.30 -6.43 2.00
C SER A 129 -2.83 -6.76 3.41
N ILE A 130 -3.30 -5.99 4.38
CA ILE A 130 -2.99 -6.20 5.80
C ILE A 130 -4.29 -6.31 6.57
N LYS A 131 -4.51 -7.44 7.23
CA LYS A 131 -5.69 -7.63 8.09
C LYS A 131 -5.47 -6.93 9.43
N LEU A 132 -6.43 -6.08 9.82
CA LEU A 132 -6.37 -5.32 11.05
C LEU A 132 -7.07 -6.09 12.17
N LEU A 133 -6.29 -6.54 13.14
CA LEU A 133 -6.75 -7.36 14.27
C LEU A 133 -7.02 -6.48 15.49
N PRO A 134 -8.03 -6.80 16.32
CA PRO A 134 -8.30 -6.09 17.56
C PRO A 134 -7.08 -6.02 18.48
#